data_AF-A0A3B0U767-F1
#
_entry.id   AF-A0A3B0U767-F1
#
_cell.length_a   1.000
_cell.length_b   1.000
_cell.length_c   1.000
_cell.angle_alpha   90.00
_cell.angle_beta   90.00
_cell.angle_gamma   90.00
#
_symmetry.space_group_name_H-M   'P 1'
#
loop_
_entity.id
_entity.type
_entity.pdbx_description
1 polymer ?
#
loop_
_entity_poly.entity_id
_entity_poly.type
_entity_poly.pdbx_seq_one_letter_code
_entity_poly.pdbx_strand_id
1 'polypeptide(L)'
;MEKQDNKVSFALAKITTEQFATIESKFCETDDIKLQANFRFAADKENKLVGVFANFTFECGQEAFIIIEAGCHFKIKPESWEKLLKSDDNTLVIPKGIIQHLAVITVGTTRGILHAKTENTSFNQFYIPTINMAEMIKQDSVFEFKTNVE
;
A
#
# COMPACT_ATOMS: atom_id res chain seq x y z
N MET A 1 -17.59 14.17 -24.52
CA MET A 1 -16.80 13.02 -24.04
C MET A 1 -17.63 12.31 -23.00
N GLU A 2 -18.20 11.16 -23.34
CA GLU A 2 -18.95 10.34 -22.39
C GLU A 2 -17.99 9.88 -21.29
N LYS A 3 -18.24 10.28 -20.04
CA LYS A 3 -17.63 9.64 -18.87
C LYS A 3 -18.20 8.22 -18.81
N GLN A 4 -17.47 7.24 -19.36
CA GLN A 4 -17.74 5.85 -19.02
C GLN A 4 -17.58 5.73 -17.49
N ASP A 5 -18.68 5.42 -16.82
CA ASP A 5 -18.76 5.25 -15.37
C ASP A 5 -18.06 3.93 -15.00
N ASN A 6 -16.72 3.95 -15.04
CA ASN A 6 -15.86 2.83 -14.62
C ASN A 6 -15.82 2.75 -13.08
N LYS A 7 -16.99 2.55 -12.47
CA LYS A 7 -17.10 2.23 -11.05
C LYS A 7 -16.51 0.84 -10.82
N VAL A 8 -15.27 0.81 -10.37
CA VAL A 8 -14.65 -0.41 -9.83
C VAL A 8 -15.18 -0.62 -8.43
N SER A 9 -15.90 -1.72 -8.23
CA SER A 9 -16.41 -2.13 -6.92
C SER A 9 -15.39 -3.00 -6.21
N PHE A 10 -14.97 -2.59 -5.01
CA PHE A 10 -14.04 -3.34 -4.17
C PHE A 10 -14.46 -3.28 -2.70
N ALA A 11 -13.91 -4.20 -1.90
CA ALA A 11 -14.06 -4.21 -0.44
C ALA A 11 -12.73 -4.59 0.22
N LEU A 12 -12.44 -4.02 1.39
CA LEU A 12 -11.29 -4.44 2.20
C LEU A 12 -11.55 -5.85 2.75
N ALA A 13 -10.71 -6.80 2.40
CA ALA A 13 -10.86 -8.21 2.76
C ALA A 13 -9.91 -8.63 3.89
N LYS A 14 -8.70 -8.06 3.93
CA LYS A 14 -7.68 -8.41 4.93
C LYS A 14 -6.74 -7.23 5.18
N ILE A 15 -6.38 -7.06 6.46
CA ILE A 15 -5.27 -6.20 6.89
C ILE A 15 -4.19 -7.10 7.48
N THR A 16 -2.93 -6.82 7.18
CA THR A 16 -1.76 -7.52 7.71
C THR A 16 -0.71 -6.52 8.16
N THR A 17 0.00 -6.83 9.24
CA THR A 17 1.28 -6.20 9.54
C THR A 17 2.36 -7.12 9.00
N GLU A 18 3.04 -6.70 7.95
CA GLU A 18 4.12 -7.48 7.31
C GLU A 18 5.43 -7.32 8.09
N GLN A 19 5.68 -6.11 8.60
CA GLN A 19 6.87 -5.80 9.37
C GLN A 19 6.56 -4.75 10.43
N PHE A 20 7.16 -4.90 11.61
CA PHE A 20 7.24 -3.84 12.61
C PHE A 20 8.50 -4.02 13.44
N ALA A 21 9.31 -2.97 13.55
CA ALA A 21 10.48 -2.94 14.40
C ALA A 21 10.73 -1.53 14.95
N THR A 22 11.13 -1.46 16.21
CA THR A 22 11.66 -0.26 16.87
C THR A 22 13.07 -0.56 17.37
N ILE A 23 14.05 0.27 17.01
CA ILE A 23 15.47 0.05 17.32
C ILE A 23 16.00 1.23 18.12
N GLU A 24 15.84 1.17 19.45
CA GLU A 24 16.17 2.26 20.38
C GLU A 24 17.62 2.74 20.28
N SER A 25 18.56 1.82 20.07
CA SER A 25 19.99 2.17 19.92
C SER A 25 20.32 2.97 18.67
N LYS A 26 19.39 3.08 17.72
CA LYS A 26 19.54 3.82 16.46
C LYS A 26 18.76 5.14 16.46
N PHE A 27 17.98 5.42 17.50
CA PHE A 27 17.34 6.70 17.68
C PHE A 27 18.35 7.73 18.19
N CYS A 28 18.23 8.97 17.69
CA CYS A 28 19.02 10.10 18.16
C CYS A 28 18.08 11.29 18.41
N GLU A 29 18.33 12.05 19.48
CA GLU A 29 17.46 13.17 19.88
C GLU A 29 17.71 14.45 19.07
N THR A 30 18.82 14.54 18.32
CA THR A 30 19.35 15.82 17.81
C THR A 30 19.39 15.96 16.28
N ASP A 31 19.11 14.91 15.50
CA ASP A 31 19.28 14.97 14.04
C ASP A 31 17.98 15.18 13.25
N ASP A 32 18.15 15.58 11.98
CA ASP A 32 17.09 15.60 10.98
C ASP A 32 16.54 14.19 10.73
N ILE A 33 15.39 13.90 11.34
CA ILE A 33 14.67 12.64 11.13
C ILE A 33 14.11 12.63 9.70
N LYS A 34 14.46 11.58 8.95
CA LYS A 34 13.95 11.35 7.61
C LYS A 34 12.88 10.27 7.63
N LEU A 35 11.87 10.43 6.78
CA LEU A 35 10.85 9.42 6.54
C LEU A 35 10.95 8.95 5.10
N GLN A 36 11.23 7.66 4.92
CA GLN A 36 11.12 7.00 3.64
C GLN A 36 9.74 6.34 3.52
N ALA A 37 9.15 6.42 2.32
CA ALA A 37 7.86 5.83 2.01
C ALA A 37 7.97 4.99 0.73
N ASN A 38 7.69 3.70 0.83
CA ASN A 38 7.73 2.77 -0.29
C ASN A 38 6.38 2.07 -0.43
N PHE A 39 5.93 1.91 -1.67
CA PHE A 39 4.65 1.27 -1.99
C PHE A 39 4.88 0.08 -2.92
N ARG A 40 4.30 -1.05 -2.56
CA ARG A 40 4.26 -2.24 -3.40
C ARG A 40 2.82 -2.60 -3.69
N PHE A 41 2.56 -2.96 -4.93
CA PHE A 41 1.24 -3.41 -5.38
C PHE A 41 1.34 -4.85 -5.87
N ALA A 42 0.31 -5.64 -5.61
CA ALA A 42 0.21 -7.03 -6.04
C ALA A 42 -1.22 -7.34 -6.49
N ALA A 43 -1.36 -8.38 -7.30
CA ALA A 43 -2.66 -8.91 -7.70
C ALA A 43 -2.66 -10.43 -7.61
N ASP A 44 -3.78 -10.99 -7.15
CA ASP A 44 -4.03 -12.42 -7.10
C ASP A 44 -5.25 -12.71 -7.98
N LYS A 45 -5.01 -13.42 -9.09
CA LYS A 45 -6.03 -13.73 -10.09
C LYS A 45 -7.09 -14.69 -9.58
N GLU A 46 -6.68 -15.73 -8.85
CA GLU A 46 -7.57 -16.79 -8.37
C GLU A 46 -8.54 -16.22 -7.34
N ASN A 47 -8.01 -15.43 -6.41
CA ASN A 47 -8.80 -14.82 -5.36
C ASN A 47 -9.36 -13.45 -5.74
N LYS A 48 -9.10 -12.92 -6.94
CA LYS A 48 -9.54 -11.59 -7.39
C LYS A 48 -9.20 -10.50 -6.36
N LEU A 49 -7.99 -10.56 -5.81
CA LEU A 49 -7.49 -9.62 -4.81
C LEU A 49 -6.49 -8.64 -5.43
N VAL A 50 -6.51 -7.42 -4.92
CA VAL A 50 -5.48 -6.42 -5.15
C VAL A 50 -4.85 -6.10 -3.80
N GLY A 51 -3.56 -6.36 -3.66
CA GLY A 51 -2.77 -6.05 -2.48
C GLY A 51 -2.08 -4.70 -2.63
N VAL A 52 -2.17 -3.87 -1.60
CA VAL A 52 -1.37 -2.65 -1.46
C VAL A 52 -0.59 -2.74 -0.16
N PHE A 53 0.73 -2.64 -0.26
CA PHE A 53 1.66 -2.68 0.86
C PHE A 53 2.33 -1.31 0.99
N ALA A 54 2.18 -0.68 2.16
CA ALA A 54 2.78 0.61 2.47
C ALA A 54 3.85 0.41 3.54
N ASN A 55 5.09 0.67 3.15
CA ASN A 55 6.28 0.55 3.98
C ASN A 55 6.81 1.94 4.34
N PHE A 56 7.09 2.15 5.62
CA PHE A 56 7.64 3.36 6.16
C PHE A 56 8.86 3.07 7.00
N THR A 57 9.92 3.84 6.77
CA THR A 57 11.17 3.77 7.53
C THR A 57 11.49 5.15 8.06
N PHE A 58 11.56 5.29 9.39
CA PHE A 58 12.09 6.49 10.03
C PHE A 58 13.58 6.29 10.28
N GLU A 59 14.37 7.26 9.87
CA GLU A 59 15.82 7.23 9.93
C GLU A 59 16.36 8.43 10.71
N CYS A 60 17.33 8.16 11.57
CA CYS A 60 18.24 9.17 12.09
C CYS A 60 19.57 9.03 11.34
N GLY A 61 20.00 10.07 10.62
CA GLY A 61 21.19 10.00 9.77
C GLY A 61 21.02 9.00 8.60
N GLN A 62 21.61 7.81 8.75
CA GLN A 62 21.49 6.67 7.81
C GLN A 62 20.97 5.40 8.48
N GLU A 63 20.51 5.49 9.73
CA GLU A 63 20.14 4.35 10.55
C GLU A 63 18.63 4.34 10.79
N ALA A 64 17.99 3.24 10.41
CA ALA A 64 16.57 3.04 10.64
C ALA A 64 16.30 2.76 12.13
N PHE A 65 15.36 3.51 12.72
CA PHE A 65 14.96 3.31 14.12
C PHE A 65 13.48 2.91 14.26
N ILE A 66 12.64 3.17 13.25
CA ILE A 66 11.30 2.59 13.14
C ILE A 66 11.13 2.06 11.73
N ILE A 67 10.70 0.80 11.60
CA ILE A 67 10.30 0.20 10.33
C ILE A 67 8.89 -0.35 10.51
N ILE A 68 7.98 -0.01 9.60
CA ILE A 68 6.64 -0.57 9.58
C ILE A 68 6.17 -0.82 8.15
N GLU A 69 5.61 -2.00 7.92
CA GLU A 69 4.89 -2.32 6.69
C GLU A 69 3.54 -2.94 7.02
N ALA A 70 2.49 -2.43 6.38
CA ALA A 70 1.17 -3.05 6.43
C ALA A 70 0.64 -3.33 5.02
N GLY A 71 -0.05 -4.46 4.88
CA GLY A 71 -0.76 -4.85 3.67
C GLY A 71 -2.26 -4.70 3.83
N CYS A 72 -2.91 -4.05 2.88
CA CYS A 72 -4.36 -4.12 2.72
C CYS A 72 -4.68 -4.88 1.44
N HIS A 73 -5.53 -5.90 1.58
CA HIS A 73 -5.95 -6.75 0.48
C HIS A 73 -7.40 -6.45 0.16
N PHE A 74 -7.65 -6.01 -1.06
CA PHE A 74 -8.96 -5.58 -1.53
C PHE A 74 -9.54 -6.63 -2.47
N LYS A 75 -10.70 -7.17 -2.11
CA LYS A 75 -11.48 -8.03 -2.99
C LYS A 75 -12.19 -7.18 -4.02
N ILE A 76 -11.90 -7.42 -5.29
CA ILE A 76 -12.61 -6.78 -6.39
C ILE A 76 -13.80 -7.65 -6.75
N LYS A 77 -14.97 -7.04 -6.98
CA LYS A 77 -16.14 -7.80 -7.42
C LYS A 77 -15.89 -8.46 -8.78
N PRO A 78 -16.45 -9.66 -9.04
CA PRO A 78 -16.27 -10.35 -10.31
C PRO A 78 -16.52 -9.47 -11.54
N GLU A 79 -17.63 -8.70 -11.55
CA GLU A 79 -17.99 -7.86 -12.70
C GLU A 79 -16.99 -6.71 -12.93
N SER A 80 -16.34 -6.23 -11.87
CA SER A 80 -15.29 -5.21 -11.98
C SER A 80 -13.97 -5.84 -12.41
N TRP A 81 -13.63 -7.00 -11.88
CA TRP A 81 -12.40 -7.72 -12.23
C TRP A 81 -12.34 -8.06 -13.72
N GLU A 82 -13.44 -8.56 -14.28
CA GLU A 82 -13.53 -8.91 -15.70
C GLU A 82 -13.35 -7.69 -16.63
N LYS A 83 -13.78 -6.50 -16.20
CA LYS A 83 -13.55 -5.25 -16.94
C LYS A 83 -12.10 -4.77 -16.88
N LEU A 84 -11.38 -5.13 -15.81
CA LEU A 84 -10.00 -4.75 -15.59
C LEU A 84 -9.01 -5.75 -16.20
N LEU A 85 -9.45 -7.01 -16.39
CA LEU A 85 -8.66 -8.07 -16.98
C LEU A 85 -8.75 -8.01 -18.51
N LYS A 86 -7.62 -7.74 -19.15
CA LYS A 86 -7.51 -7.87 -20.61
C LYS A 86 -7.38 -9.36 -20.95
N SER A 87 -8.26 -9.81 -21.84
CA SER A 87 -8.38 -11.23 -22.20
C SER A 87 -7.22 -11.69 -23.09
N ASP A 88 -6.63 -10.75 -23.82
CA ASP A 88 -5.69 -10.96 -24.92
C ASP A 88 -4.30 -11.37 -24.41
N ASP A 89 -3.89 -10.82 -23.27
CA ASP A 89 -2.53 -10.91 -22.70
C ASP A 89 -2.52 -11.37 -21.23
N ASN A 90 -3.67 -11.82 -20.71
CA ASN A 90 -3.83 -12.23 -19.31
C ASN A 90 -3.32 -11.18 -18.31
N THR A 91 -3.52 -9.90 -18.64
CA THR A 91 -3.01 -8.76 -17.88
C THR A 91 -4.13 -8.00 -17.18
N LEU A 92 -3.97 -7.76 -15.88
CA LEU A 92 -4.87 -6.90 -15.11
C LEU A 92 -4.37 -5.46 -15.17
N VAL A 93 -5.22 -4.54 -15.64
CA VAL A 93 -4.93 -3.11 -15.65
C VAL A 93 -5.84 -2.40 -14.65
N ILE A 94 -5.25 -1.87 -13.59
CA ILE A 94 -5.95 -1.10 -12.56
C ILE A 94 -5.76 0.40 -12.83
N PRO A 95 -6.84 1.16 -13.06
CA PRO A 95 -6.76 2.60 -13.26
C PRO A 95 -6.07 3.30 -12.10
N LYS A 96 -5.22 4.28 -12.40
CA LYS A 96 -4.45 5.05 -11.41
C LYS A 96 -5.31 5.61 -10.29
N GLY A 97 -6.52 6.09 -10.59
CA GLY A 97 -7.43 6.65 -9.59
C GLY A 97 -7.87 5.62 -8.54
N ILE A 98 -8.06 4.36 -8.96
CA ILE A 98 -8.42 3.27 -8.05
C ILE A 98 -7.22 2.90 -7.19
N ILE A 99 -6.04 2.68 -7.79
CA ILE A 99 -4.88 2.27 -7.01
C ILE A 99 -4.41 3.37 -6.05
N GLN A 100 -4.54 4.65 -6.43
CA GLN A 100 -4.34 5.80 -5.53
C GLN A 100 -5.29 5.75 -4.33
N HIS A 101 -6.57 5.46 -4.57
CA HIS A 101 -7.55 5.39 -3.50
C HIS A 101 -7.28 4.22 -2.54
N LEU A 102 -6.94 3.04 -3.08
CA LEU A 102 -6.53 1.89 -2.27
C LEU A 102 -5.26 2.21 -1.45
N ALA A 103 -4.29 2.89 -2.05
CA ALA A 103 -3.07 3.31 -1.37
C ALA A 103 -3.34 4.29 -0.21
N VAL A 104 -4.24 5.27 -0.38
CA VAL A 104 -4.64 6.18 0.70
C VAL A 104 -5.22 5.41 1.90
N ILE A 105 -6.06 4.40 1.65
CA ILE A 105 -6.62 3.55 2.70
C ILE A 105 -5.50 2.80 3.42
N THR A 106 -4.56 2.23 2.69
CA THR A 106 -3.42 1.51 3.27
C THR A 106 -2.54 2.44 4.09
N VAL A 107 -2.21 3.65 3.63
CA VAL A 107 -1.44 4.64 4.42
C VAL A 107 -2.15 4.95 5.74
N GLY A 108 -3.45 5.20 5.71
CA GLY A 108 -4.24 5.44 6.92
C GLY A 108 -4.24 4.24 7.88
N THR A 109 -4.30 3.03 7.33
CA THR A 109 -4.25 1.78 8.09
C THR A 109 -2.87 1.57 8.73
N THR A 110 -1.79 1.74 7.98
CA THR A 110 -0.41 1.64 8.50
C THR A 110 -0.16 2.66 9.59
N ARG A 111 -0.67 3.89 9.44
CA ARG A 111 -0.62 4.92 10.48
C ARG A 111 -1.34 4.50 11.77
N GLY A 112 -2.52 3.91 11.66
CA GLY A 112 -3.25 3.38 12.82
C GLY A 112 -2.49 2.26 13.52
N ILE A 113 -1.89 1.34 12.76
CA ILE A 113 -1.05 0.26 13.29
C ILE A 113 0.18 0.82 13.99
N LEU A 114 0.87 1.81 13.40
CA LEU A 114 2.02 2.46 14.00
C LEU A 114 1.65 3.09 15.35
N HIS A 115 0.57 3.86 15.39
CA HIS A 115 0.09 4.48 16.62
C HIS A 115 -0.23 3.44 17.70
N ALA A 116 -0.98 2.39 17.37
CA ALA A 116 -1.36 1.35 18.32
C ALA A 116 -0.14 0.55 18.84
N LYS A 117 0.85 0.26 17.99
CA LYS A 117 2.05 -0.51 18.38
C LYS A 117 3.08 0.30 19.17
N THR A 118 3.06 1.62 19.04
CA THR A 118 3.99 2.51 19.75
C THR A 118 3.34 3.18 20.95
N GLU A 119 2.07 2.90 21.25
CA GLU A 119 1.36 3.46 22.39
C GLU A 119 2.13 3.18 23.69
N ASN A 120 2.21 4.19 24.57
CA ASN A 120 2.99 4.14 25.81
C ASN A 120 4.51 3.97 25.63
N THR A 121 5.05 4.21 24.43
CA THR A 121 6.50 4.27 24.17
C THR A 121 6.93 5.69 23.76
N SER A 122 8.23 5.99 23.86
CA SER A 122 8.80 7.24 23.34
C SER A 122 8.66 7.39 21.82
N PHE A 123 8.37 6.31 21.09
CA PHE A 123 8.18 6.34 19.65
C PHE A 123 6.78 6.78 19.20
N ASN A 124 5.81 6.94 20.12
CA ASN A 124 4.44 7.34 19.75
C ASN A 124 4.34 8.75 19.18
N GLN A 125 5.40 9.56 19.33
CA GLN A 125 5.51 10.89 18.74
C GLN A 125 5.77 10.87 17.22
N PHE A 126 6.16 9.72 16.65
CA PHE A 126 6.45 9.59 15.23
C PHE A 126 5.21 9.15 14.47
N TYR A 127 4.75 10.02 13.57
CA TYR A 127 3.54 9.80 12.79
C TYR A 127 3.86 9.71 11.30
N ILE A 128 3.17 8.80 10.62
CA ILE A 128 3.10 8.82 9.16
C ILE A 128 2.22 10.02 8.76
N PRO A 129 2.76 11.01 8.01
CA PRO A 129 2.01 12.19 7.61
C PRO A 129 0.93 11.83 6.59
N THR A 130 0.09 12.80 6.25
CA THR A 130 -0.76 12.68 5.05
C THR A 130 0.12 12.72 3.81
N ILE A 131 0.00 11.71 2.94
CA ILE A 131 0.83 11.59 1.74
C ILE A 131 -0.05 11.77 0.51
N ASN A 132 0.38 12.64 -0.41
CA ASN A 132 -0.34 12.87 -1.66
C ASN A 132 -0.08 11.74 -2.67
N MET A 133 -0.95 10.72 -2.68
CA MET A 133 -0.84 9.59 -3.63
C MET A 133 -0.96 10.02 -5.09
N ALA A 134 -1.59 11.16 -5.39
CA ALA A 134 -1.71 11.64 -6.76
C ALA A 134 -0.36 12.05 -7.37
N GLU A 135 0.59 12.49 -6.54
CA GLU A 135 1.95 12.83 -6.98
C GLU A 135 2.84 11.59 -7.12
N MET A 136 2.61 10.56 -6.30
CA MET A 136 3.43 9.34 -6.29
C MET A 136 3.04 8.37 -7.40
N ILE A 137 1.73 8.18 -7.64
CA ILE A 137 1.22 7.22 -8.60
C ILE A 137 0.69 7.97 -9.82
N LYS A 138 1.48 7.99 -10.90
CA LYS A 138 1.16 8.79 -12.10
C LYS A 138 0.50 8.00 -13.23
N GLN A 139 0.59 6.67 -13.18
CA GLN A 139 0.15 5.76 -14.23
C GLN A 139 -0.67 4.59 -13.66
N ASP A 140 -1.36 3.89 -14.54
CA ASP A 140 -2.12 2.69 -14.20
C ASP A 140 -1.17 1.57 -13.73
N SER A 141 -1.66 0.70 -12.86
CA SER A 141 -0.90 -0.48 -12.42
C SER A 141 -1.24 -1.67 -13.31
N VAL A 142 -0.21 -2.33 -13.82
CA VAL A 142 -0.31 -3.44 -14.76
C VAL A 142 0.27 -4.69 -14.09
N PHE A 143 -0.52 -5.76 -14.06
CA PHE A 143 -0.11 -7.04 -13.49
C PHE A 143 -0.25 -8.15 -14.53
N GLU A 144 0.87 -8.74 -14.92
CA GLU A 144 0.92 -9.86 -15.84
C GLU A 144 0.80 -11.18 -15.07
N PHE A 145 -0.18 -12.01 -15.42
CA PHE A 145 -0.31 -13.34 -14.84
C PHE A 145 0.35 -14.36 -15.77
N LYS A 146 1.38 -15.07 -15.27
CA LYS A 146 1.99 -16.17 -16.02
C LYS A 146 0.97 -17.29 -16.22
N THR A 147 0.80 -17.72 -17.47
CA THR A 147 0.11 -18.97 -17.77
C THR A 147 1.11 -20.09 -17.55
N ASN A 148 0.98 -20.86 -16.47
CA ASN A 148 1.72 -22.11 -16.37
C ASN A 148 1.14 -23.06 -17.41
N VAL A 149 1.89 -23.27 -18.50
CA VAL A 149 1.65 -24.34 -19.45
C VAL A 149 2.37 -25.56 -18.87
N GLU A 150 1.63 -26.43 -18.20
CA GLU A 150 2.03 -27.84 -17.98
C GLU A 150 1.50 -28.69 -19.14
#